data_AF-A0A5P2UEH9-F1
#
_entry.id   AF-A0A5P2UEH9-F1
#
_cell.length_a   1.000
_cell.length_b   1.000
_cell.length_c   1.000
_cell.angle_alpha   90.00
_cell.angle_beta   90.00
_cell.angle_gamma   90.00
#
_symmetry.space_group_name_H-M   'P 1'
#
loop_
_entity.id
_entity.type
_entity.pdbx_description
1 polymer ?
#
loop_
_entity_poly.entity_id
_entity_poly.type
_entity_poly.pdbx_seq_one_letter_code
_entity_poly.pdbx_strand_id
1 'polypeptide(L)'
;MLGLTPGTDEVTGSGTAGTRTLELSEILTRPEVFKCMGRSYSVLRREEAVVIQDITDITRPLLLGTAEPGDTGLWDLRTPQGLAAGRTCGTLQAIAALRAAAWPPRDPFAARRWTG
;
A
#
# COMPACT_ATOMS: atom_id res chain seq x y z
N MET A 1 -4.17 37.05 -39.77
CA MET A 1 -5.24 37.25 -38.76
C MET A 1 -5.88 35.89 -38.56
N LEU A 2 -5.54 35.18 -37.48
CA LEU A 2 -6.00 33.81 -37.23
C LEU A 2 -7.42 33.86 -36.66
N GLY A 3 -8.34 33.15 -37.30
CA GLY A 3 -9.73 33.00 -36.85
C GLY A 3 -9.81 32.13 -35.60
N LEU A 4 -10.62 32.56 -34.64
CA LEU A 4 -10.82 31.91 -33.36
C LEU A 4 -12.30 31.54 -33.15
N THR A 5 -12.49 30.27 -32.77
CA THR A 5 -13.67 29.61 -32.14
C THR A 5 -14.87 29.32 -33.05
N PRO A 6 -15.78 28.36 -32.69
CA PRO A 6 -15.91 27.61 -31.43
C PRO A 6 -16.14 26.08 -31.59
N GLY A 7 -16.15 25.35 -30.48
CA GLY A 7 -16.55 23.93 -30.48
C GLY A 7 -16.37 23.29 -29.10
N THR A 8 -17.35 23.53 -28.23
CA THR A 8 -17.58 22.79 -26.98
C THR A 8 -18.23 21.46 -27.29
N ASP A 9 -17.68 20.38 -26.72
CA ASP A 9 -18.34 19.15 -26.25
C ASP A 9 -17.32 18.55 -25.25
N GLU A 10 -17.52 18.53 -23.91
CA GLU A 10 -18.50 17.74 -23.14
C GLU A 10 -18.45 16.26 -23.59
N VAL A 11 -18.28 15.20 -22.78
CA VAL A 11 -18.69 14.87 -21.41
C VAL A 11 -17.89 13.61 -20.98
N THR A 12 -17.82 13.36 -19.67
CA THR A 12 -17.80 12.03 -19.00
C THR A 12 -16.41 11.47 -18.64
N GLY A 13 -16.05 11.22 -17.37
CA GLY A 13 -16.90 10.90 -16.23
C GLY A 13 -16.52 11.62 -14.94
N SER A 14 -17.54 12.26 -14.37
CA SER A 14 -17.82 12.11 -12.95
C SER A 14 -17.80 10.63 -12.61
N GLY A 15 -16.98 10.26 -11.64
CA GLY A 15 -17.02 8.94 -11.03
C GLY A 15 -16.46 9.12 -9.65
N THR A 16 -17.36 9.29 -8.69
CA THR A 16 -17.17 9.02 -7.26
C THR A 16 -15.79 8.41 -6.99
N ALA A 17 -14.90 9.12 -6.30
CA ALA A 17 -13.77 8.48 -5.64
C ALA A 17 -14.30 7.59 -4.51
N GLY A 18 -15.16 6.62 -4.86
CA GLY A 18 -15.24 5.38 -4.14
C GLY A 18 -13.85 4.83 -4.27
N THR A 19 -13.13 4.85 -3.15
CA THR A 19 -11.76 4.37 -3.01
C THR A 19 -11.70 2.94 -3.54
N ARG A 20 -11.52 2.76 -4.86
CA ARG A 20 -11.30 1.45 -5.45
C ARG A 20 -9.94 1.04 -4.89
N THR A 21 -9.99 0.23 -3.84
CA THR A 21 -8.81 -0.29 -3.19
C THR A 21 -8.21 -1.25 -4.19
N LEU A 22 -7.12 -0.84 -4.81
CA LEU A 22 -6.42 -1.65 -5.79
C LEU A 22 -5.95 -2.95 -5.12
N GLU A 23 -6.25 -4.08 -5.74
CA GLU A 23 -5.80 -5.38 -5.26
C GLU A 23 -4.31 -5.59 -5.54
N LEU A 24 -3.64 -6.41 -4.73
CA LEU A 24 -2.21 -6.73 -4.92
C LEU A 24 -1.96 -7.44 -6.27
N SER A 25 -2.96 -8.15 -6.78
CA SER A 25 -2.97 -8.78 -8.11
C SER A 25 -2.95 -7.76 -9.26
N GLU A 26 -3.51 -6.56 -9.04
CA GLU A 26 -3.58 -5.47 -10.02
C GLU A 26 -2.26 -4.65 -10.06
N ILE A 27 -1.34 -4.86 -9.12
CA ILE A 27 -0.05 -4.16 -9.09
C ILE A 27 0.84 -4.63 -10.25
N LEU A 28 1.21 -3.68 -11.11
CA LEU A 28 2.06 -3.91 -12.26
C LEU A 28 3.53 -3.59 -11.96
N THR A 29 4.37 -3.73 -12.99
CA THR A 29 5.81 -3.42 -12.95
C THR A 29 6.13 -1.93 -12.83
N ARG A 30 5.14 -1.04 -12.97
CA ARG A 30 5.27 0.37 -12.66
C ARG A 30 4.87 0.62 -11.19
N PRO A 31 5.65 1.39 -10.42
CA PRO A 31 5.30 1.66 -9.02
C PRO A 31 4.00 2.46 -8.92
N GLU A 32 3.07 1.96 -8.11
CA GLU A 32 1.85 2.66 -7.73
C GLU A 32 2.08 3.39 -6.39
N VAL A 33 1.54 4.60 -6.27
CA VAL A 33 1.73 5.45 -5.08
C VAL A 33 0.41 5.63 -4.34
N PHE A 34 0.40 5.24 -3.06
CA PHE A 34 -0.75 5.35 -2.17
C PHE A 34 -0.49 6.41 -1.10
N LYS A 35 -1.45 7.31 -0.89
CA LYS A 35 -1.39 8.29 0.19
C LYS A 35 -2.41 7.92 1.28
N CYS A 36 -1.96 7.81 2.52
CA CYS A 36 -2.82 7.48 3.65
C CYS A 36 -2.26 8.08 4.94
N MET A 37 -3.12 8.74 5.73
CA MET A 37 -2.78 9.32 7.04
C MET A 37 -1.52 10.19 7.04
N GLY A 38 -1.38 11.06 6.03
CA GLY A 38 -0.24 11.99 5.90
C GLY A 38 1.08 11.35 5.45
N ARG A 39 1.04 10.08 5.02
CA ARG A 39 2.20 9.35 4.48
C ARG A 39 1.99 8.93 3.03
N SER A 40 3.11 8.73 2.34
CA SER A 40 3.14 8.23 0.96
C SER A 40 3.82 6.87 0.93
N TYR A 41 3.21 5.92 0.25
CA TYR A 41 3.70 4.55 0.12
C TYR A 41 3.86 4.21 -1.35
N SER A 42 4.91 3.46 -1.69
CA SER A 42 5.11 2.90 -3.02
C SER A 42 4.89 1.40 -2.97
N VAL A 43 4.17 0.90 -3.97
CA VAL A 43 3.87 -0.53 -4.13
C VAL A 43 4.24 -0.93 -5.54
N LEU A 44 5.07 -1.96 -5.67
CA LEU A 44 5.70 -2.32 -6.94
C LEU A 44 5.81 -3.83 -7.07
N ARG A 45 5.41 -4.37 -8.22
CA ARG A 45 5.70 -5.77 -8.56
C ARG A 45 7.20 -5.94 -8.86
N ARG A 46 7.85 -6.85 -8.13
CA ARG A 46 9.21 -7.33 -8.40
C ARG A 46 9.16 -8.84 -8.51
N GLU A 47 9.36 -9.35 -9.72
CA GLU A 47 9.28 -10.78 -10.02
C GLU A 47 7.90 -11.33 -9.58
N GLU A 48 7.89 -12.30 -8.66
CA GLU A 48 6.69 -12.92 -8.15
C GLU A 48 6.09 -12.20 -6.94
N ALA A 49 6.82 -11.25 -6.34
CA ALA A 49 6.39 -10.54 -5.15
C ALA A 49 5.95 -9.09 -5.45
N VAL A 50 5.21 -8.51 -4.51
CA VAL A 50 4.92 -7.09 -4.44
C VAL A 50 5.71 -6.48 -3.29
N VAL A 51 6.59 -5.53 -3.60
CA VAL A 51 7.40 -4.79 -2.63
C VAL A 51 6.64 -3.56 -2.17
N ILE A 52 6.58 -3.35 -0.85
CA ILE A 52 5.86 -2.24 -0.23
C ILE A 52 6.85 -1.38 0.56
N GLN A 53 6.87 -0.07 0.27
CA GLN A 53 7.80 0.88 0.87
C GLN A 53 7.06 2.12 1.37
N ASP A 54 7.50 2.68 2.49
CA ASP A 54 7.18 4.04 2.91
C ASP A 54 8.15 5.00 2.21
N ILE A 55 7.62 5.88 1.36
CA ILE A 55 8.36 6.86 0.57
C ILE A 55 8.04 8.28 1.01
N THR A 56 7.56 8.45 2.25
CA THR A 56 7.25 9.77 2.80
C THR A 56 8.49 10.67 2.78
N ASP A 57 9.65 10.11 3.14
CA ASP A 57 10.96 10.69 2.81
C ASP A 57 11.47 10.08 1.50
N ILE A 58 11.31 10.82 0.40
CA ILE A 58 11.72 10.35 -0.94
C ILE A 58 13.23 10.11 -1.06
N THR A 59 14.04 10.71 -0.18
CA THR A 59 15.49 10.54 -0.20
C THR A 59 15.92 9.27 0.52
N ARG A 60 15.05 8.72 1.36
CA ARG A 60 15.31 7.52 2.18
C ARG A 60 14.06 6.62 2.21
N PRO A 61 13.72 5.95 1.10
CA PRO A 61 12.65 4.96 1.09
C PRO A 61 12.87 3.87 2.16
N LEU A 62 11.85 3.63 2.98
CA LEU A 62 11.88 2.59 4.01
C LEU A 62 11.11 1.37 3.53
N LEU A 63 11.78 0.22 3.44
CA LEU A 63 11.11 -1.05 3.14
C LEU A 63 10.20 -1.45 4.30
N LEU A 64 8.90 -1.60 4.02
CA LEU A 64 7.93 -2.10 4.99
C LEU A 64 7.78 -3.62 4.94
N GLY A 65 7.99 -4.21 3.76
CA GLY A 65 7.93 -5.65 3.57
C GLY A 65 7.58 -6.05 2.14
N THR A 66 7.25 -7.33 1.98
CA THR A 66 6.84 -7.94 0.72
C THR A 66 5.49 -8.62 0.89
N ALA A 67 4.76 -8.73 -0.22
CA ALA A 67 3.61 -9.60 -0.36
C ALA A 67 3.93 -10.65 -1.42
N GLU A 68 3.76 -11.92 -1.09
CA GLU A 68 4.00 -13.04 -1.99
C GLU A 68 2.68 -13.76 -2.31
N PRO A 69 2.50 -14.36 -3.49
CA PRO A 69 1.31 -15.13 -3.81
C PRO A 69 1.18 -16.30 -2.83
N GLY A 70 0.05 -16.41 -2.14
CA GLY A 70 -0.26 -17.53 -1.26
C GLY A 70 -1.21 -18.52 -1.91
N ASP A 71 -1.31 -19.72 -1.32
CA ASP A 71 -2.05 -20.86 -1.88
C ASP A 71 -3.57 -20.63 -1.99
N THR A 72 -4.13 -19.70 -1.20
CA THR A 72 -5.58 -19.49 -1.09
C THR A 72 -6.10 -18.30 -1.88
N GLY A 73 -5.34 -17.81 -2.88
CA GLY A 73 -5.69 -16.58 -3.62
C GLY A 73 -5.55 -15.29 -2.78
N LEU A 74 -5.01 -15.41 -1.57
CA LEU A 74 -4.58 -14.29 -0.75
C LEU A 74 -3.06 -14.16 -0.86
N TRP A 75 -2.55 -12.96 -0.66
CA TRP A 75 -1.12 -12.72 -0.61
C TRP A 75 -0.62 -12.85 0.83
N ASP A 76 0.47 -13.59 1.01
CA ASP A 76 1.20 -13.71 2.27
C ASP A 76 2.10 -12.50 2.47
N LEU A 77 1.94 -11.80 3.59
CA LEU A 77 2.74 -10.61 3.92
C LEU A 77 3.93 -10.98 4.79
N ARG A 78 5.12 -10.50 4.41
CA ARG A 78 6.37 -10.70 5.13
C ARG A 78 7.02 -9.36 5.48
N THR A 79 7.47 -9.21 6.72
CA THR A 79 8.28 -8.06 7.12
C THR A 79 9.67 -8.12 6.46
N PRO A 80 10.49 -7.05 6.52
CA PRO A 80 11.85 -7.09 5.98
C PRO A 80 12.74 -8.14 6.66
N GLN A 81 12.36 -8.61 7.85
CA GLN A 81 13.04 -9.68 8.60
C GLN A 81 12.50 -11.08 8.26
N GLY A 82 11.56 -11.20 7.32
CA GLY A 82 10.91 -12.46 6.93
C GLY A 82 9.80 -12.94 7.88
N LEU A 83 9.41 -12.14 8.88
CA LEU A 83 8.34 -12.50 9.80
C LEU A 83 6.98 -12.38 9.12
N ALA A 84 6.05 -13.28 9.44
CA ALA A 84 4.69 -13.20 8.92
C ALA A 84 3.96 -11.98 9.51
N ALA A 85 3.40 -11.13 8.64
CA ALA A 85 2.62 -9.95 9.03
C ALA A 85 1.12 -10.12 8.79
N GLY A 86 0.70 -11.15 8.06
CA GLY A 86 -0.71 -11.46 7.80
C GLY A 86 -0.95 -11.93 6.36
N ARG A 87 -2.23 -11.97 5.97
CA ARG A 87 -2.69 -12.33 4.61
C ARG A 87 -3.76 -11.35 4.14
N THR A 88 -3.72 -10.95 2.87
CA THR A 88 -4.73 -10.05 2.29
C THR A 88 -4.72 -10.08 0.77
N CYS A 89 -5.81 -9.64 0.13
CA CYS A 89 -5.85 -9.31 -1.30
C CYS A 89 -5.70 -7.81 -1.58
N GLY A 90 -5.90 -6.94 -0.58
CA GLY A 90 -6.02 -5.49 -0.75
C GLY A 90 -4.73 -4.74 -0.40
N THR A 91 -4.33 -3.81 -1.27
CA THR A 91 -3.08 -3.06 -1.09
C THR A 91 -3.06 -2.20 0.18
N LEU A 92 -4.16 -1.50 0.50
CA LEU A 92 -4.23 -0.68 1.72
C LEU A 92 -4.17 -1.52 3.01
N GLN A 93 -4.77 -2.70 2.99
CA GLN A 93 -4.72 -3.64 4.11
C GLN A 93 -3.29 -4.18 4.30
N ALA A 94 -2.57 -4.45 3.20
CA ALA A 94 -1.18 -4.87 3.24
C ALA A 94 -0.27 -3.81 3.86
N ILE A 95 -0.42 -2.55 3.44
CA ILE A 95 0.31 -1.41 4.01
C ILE A 95 0.02 -1.29 5.51
N ALA A 96 -1.25 -1.39 5.92
CA ALA A 96 -1.64 -1.29 7.32
C ALA A 96 -1.02 -2.41 8.18
N ALA A 97 -1.08 -3.66 7.71
CA ALA A 97 -0.53 -4.82 8.41
C ALA A 97 1.01 -4.73 8.55
N LEU A 98 1.72 -4.44 7.47
CA LEU A 98 3.19 -4.32 7.50
C LEU A 98 3.66 -3.15 8.37
N ARG A 99 2.93 -2.02 8.33
CA ARG A 99 3.23 -0.88 9.22
C ARG A 99 3.01 -1.23 10.69
N ALA A 100 1.94 -1.96 11.01
CA ALA A 100 1.66 -2.43 12.37
C ALA A 100 2.71 -3.44 12.86
N ALA A 101 3.34 -4.21 11.97
CA ALA A 101 4.43 -5.10 12.32
C ALA A 101 5.77 -4.36 12.48
N ALA A 102 6.03 -3.33 11.68
CA ALA A 102 7.26 -2.54 11.72
C ALA A 102 7.34 -1.60 12.93
N TRP A 103 6.20 -1.18 13.48
CA TRP A 103 6.11 -0.41 14.71
C TRP A 103 5.61 -1.33 15.82
N PRO A 104 6.38 -1.60 16.89
CA PRO A 104 5.78 -2.28 18.04
C PRO A 104 4.58 -1.47 18.49
N PRO A 105 3.45 -2.12 18.86
CA PRO A 105 2.38 -1.40 19.51
C PRO A 105 3.00 -0.70 20.72
N ARG A 106 2.95 0.63 20.74
CA ARG A 106 3.12 1.39 21.98
C ARG A 106 1.91 1.07 22.83
N ASP A 107 1.93 -0.11 23.43
CA ASP A 107 0.98 -0.45 24.46
C ASP A 107 1.63 -0.07 25.80
N PRO A 108 1.24 1.07 26.41
CA PRO A 108 1.71 1.42 27.74
C PRO A 108 1.26 0.40 28.81
N PHE A 109 0.38 -0.56 28.48
CA PHE A 109 -0.11 -1.59 29.40
C PHE A 109 0.49 -2.98 29.18
N ALA A 110 1.24 -3.23 28.11
CA ALA A 110 1.89 -4.53 27.88
C ALA A 110 2.99 -4.86 28.92
N ALA A 111 3.46 -3.88 29.69
CA ALA A 111 4.48 -4.06 30.74
C ALA A 111 3.92 -4.49 32.11
N ARG A 112 2.59 -4.56 32.32
CA ARG A 112 1.99 -4.86 33.64
C ARG A 112 1.26 -6.20 33.71
N ARG A 113 1.74 -7.24 33.03
CA ARG A 113 1.13 -8.57 33.13
C ARG A 113 2.09 -9.70 33.44
N TRP A 114 3.13 -9.45 34.23
CA TRP A 114 3.94 -10.51 34.84
C TRP A 114 4.48 -10.07 36.20
N THR A 115 3.61 -10.07 37.22
CA THR A 115 4.00 -10.26 38.63
C THR A 115 2.79 -10.73 39.42
N GLY A 116 2.89 -11.93 39.99
CA GLY A 116 2.24 -12.35 41.24
C GLY A 116 0.76 -12.64 41.17
#